data_AF-A0A519F080-F1
#
_entry.id   AF-A0A519F080-F1
#
_cell.length_a   1.000
_cell.length_b   1.000
_cell.length_c   1.000
_cell.angle_alpha   90.00
_cell.angle_beta   90.00
_cell.angle_gamma   90.00
#
_symmetry.space_group_name_H-M   'P 1'
#
loop_
_entity.id
_entity.type
_entity.pdbx_description
1 polymer ?
#
loop_
_entity_poly.entity_id
_entity_poly.type
_entity_poly.pdbx_seq_one_letter_code
_entity_poly.pdbx_strand_id
1 'polypeptide(L)' 'MSDSSRTILVVEDDNIVRMLIVDVLEELEYTVLEAADAAEALAV' A
#
# COMPACT_ATOMS: atom_id res chain seq x y z
N MET A 1 7.54 -10.74 20.88
CA MET A 1 7.52 -11.37 19.55
C MET A 1 7.41 -10.24 18.57
N SER A 2 8.46 -10.00 17.78
CA SER A 2 8.51 -8.86 16.86
C SER A 2 7.61 -9.20 15.69
N ASP A 3 6.33 -8.90 15.83
CA ASP A 3 5.39 -8.96 14.73
C ASP A 3 5.74 -7.79 13.82
N SER A 4 6.73 -8.01 12.96
CA SER A 4 7.03 -7.12 11.85
C SER A 4 5.91 -7.32 10.84
N SER A 5 4.72 -6.81 11.19
CA SER A 5 3.61 -6.56 10.29
C SER A 5 4.20 -5.83 9.09
N ARG A 6 4.36 -6.56 7.98
CA ARG A 6 5.03 -6.04 6.77
C ARG A 6 4.03 -5.15 6.07
N THR A 7 3.93 -3.93 6.57
CA THR A 7 3.04 -2.92 6.03
C THR A 7 3.75 -2.19 4.90
N ILE A 8 3.16 -2.18 3.71
CA ILE A 8 3.71 -1.55 2.50
C ILE A 8 2.82 -0.37 2.13
N LEU A 9 3.41 0.82 2.02
CA LEU A 9 2.75 2.02 1.52
C LEU A 9 2.95 2.11 0.00
N VAL A 10 1.86 2.10 -0.74
CA VAL A 10 1.81 2.22 -2.19
C VAL A 10 1.31 3.60 -2.54
N VAL A 11 2.17 4.40 -3.18
CA VAL A 11 1.85 5.75 -3.62
C VAL A 11 1.83 5.75 -5.14
N GLU A 12 0.64 5.83 -5.72
CA GLU A 12 0.45 5.76 -7.17
C GLU A 12 -0.65 6.75 -7.58
N ASP A 13 -0.38 7.55 -8.60
CA ASP A 13 -1.26 8.61 -9.11
C ASP A 13 -2.42 8.04 -9.94
N ASP A 14 -2.19 6.92 -10.63
CA ASP A 14 -3.21 6.20 -11.39
C ASP A 14 -3.95 5.17 -10.52
N ASN A 15 -5.27 5.33 -10.39
CA ASN A 15 -6.14 4.45 -9.62
C ASN A 15 -6.12 2.99 -10.13
N ILE A 16 -6.01 2.77 -11.43
CA ILE A 16 -6.02 1.42 -12.02
C ILE A 16 -4.74 0.68 -11.63
N VAL A 17 -3.60 1.37 -11.69
CA VAL A 17 -2.30 0.81 -11.33
C VAL A 17 -2.23 0.56 -9.82
N ARG A 18 -2.73 1.50 -9.01
CA ARG A 18 -2.77 1.37 -7.54
C ARG A 18 -3.57 0.14 -7.11
N MET A 19 -4.78 -0.05 -7.65
CA MET A 19 -5.60 -1.23 -7.34
C MET A 19 -4.87 -2.53 -7.68
N LEU A 20 -4.22 -2.61 -8.84
CA LEU A 20 -3.49 -3.81 -9.26
C LEU A 20 -2.31 -4.14 -8.33
N ILE A 21 -1.64 -3.11 -7.79
CA ILE A 21 -0.54 -3.30 -6.84
C ILE A 21 -1.08 -3.73 -5.47
N VAL A 22 -2.17 -3.12 -4.99
CA VAL A 22 -2.83 -3.53 -3.73
C VAL A 22 -3.25 -4.99 -3.82
N ASP A 23 -3.95 -5.37 -4.88
CA ASP A 23 -4.43 -6.75 -5.09
C ASP A 23 -3.28 -7.77 -5.02
N VAL A 24 -2.16 -7.50 -5.72
CA VAL A 24 -0.98 -8.39 -5.72
C VAL A 24 -0.33 -8.47 -4.34
N LEU A 25 -0.24 -7.35 -3.61
CA LEU A 25 0.39 -7.33 -2.29
C LEU A 25 -0.48 -7.96 -1.20
N GLU A 26 -1.80 -7.80 -1.28
CA GLU A 26 -2.76 -8.49 -0.40
C GLU A 26 -2.74 -10.00 -0.65
N GLU A 27 -2.68 -10.45 -1.90
CA GLU A 27 -2.49 -11.87 -2.24
C GLU A 27 -1.22 -12.48 -1.65
N LEU A 28 -0.19 -11.66 -1.44
CA LEU A 28 1.08 -12.04 -0.82
C LEU A 28 1.08 -11.95 0.72
N GLU A 29 -0.09 -11.73 1.33
CA GLU A 29 -0.30 -11.60 2.79
C GLU A 29 0.41 -10.39 3.42
N TYR A 30 0.64 -9.33 2.64
CA TYR A 30 1.12 -8.04 3.15
C TYR A 30 -0.04 -7.14 3.56
N THR A 31 0.21 -6.26 4.53
CA THR A 31 -0.74 -5.19 4.85
C THR A 31 -0.45 -4.01 3.94
N VAL A 32 -1.39 -3.62 3.09
CA VAL A 32 -1.16 -2.53 2.13
C VAL A 32 -1.84 -1.26 2.60
N LEU A 33 -1.13 -0.15 2.51
CA LEU A 33 -1.66 1.19 2.67
C LEU A 33 -1.60 1.87 1.31
N GLU A 34 -2.73 2.36 0.83
CA GLU A 34 -2.81 3.09 -0.44
C GLU A 34 -2.80 4.60 -0.20
N ALA A 35 -2.12 5.33 -1.07
CA ALA A 35 -2.13 6.78 -1.13
C ALA A 35 -2.19 7.22 -2.59
N ALA A 36 -3.07 8.18 -2.89
CA ALA A 36 -3.19 8.76 -4.22
C ALA A 36 -2.15 9.86 -4.50
N ASP A 37 -1.58 10.44 -3.44
CA ASP A 37 -0.57 11.47 -3.55
C ASP A 37 0.43 11.47 -2.37
N ALA A 38 1.49 12.27 -2.51
CA ALA A 38 2.51 12.39 -1.48
C ALA A 38 2.00 12.99 -0.16
N ALA A 39 0.90 13.75 -0.18
CA ALA A 39 0.33 14.35 1.03
C ALA A 39 -0.47 13.32 1.83
N GLU A 40 -1.27 12.49 1.16
CA GLU A 40 -1.90 11.30 1.74
C GLU A 40 -0.83 10.33 2.25
N ALA A 41 0.20 10.05 1.46
CA ALA A 41 1.31 9.17 1.86
C ALA A 41 2.03 9.64 3.14
N LEU A 42 2.12 10.95 3.36
CA LEU A 42 2.76 11.52 4.54
C LEU A 42 1.85 11.54 5.78
N ALA A 43 0.54 11.34 5.60
CA ALA A 43 -0.46 11.36 6.66
C ALA A 43 -0.78 9.97 7.24
N VAL A 44 -0.23 8.90 6.65
CA VAL A 44 -0.44 7.49 7.01
C VAL A 44 0.49 7.02 8.12
#